data_AF-A0A0K3B6W1-F1
#
_entry.id   AF-A0A0K3B6W1-F1
#
_cell.length_a   1.000
_cell.length_b   1.000
_cell.length_c   1.000
_cell.angle_alpha   90.00
_cell.angle_beta   90.00
_cell.angle_gamma   90.00
#
_symmetry.space_group_name_H-M   'P 1'
#
loop_
_entity.id
_entity.type
_entity.pdbx_description
1 polymer ?
#
loop_
_entity_poly.entity_id
_entity_poly.type
_entity_poly.pdbx_seq_one_letter_code
_entity_poly.pdbx_strand_id
1 'polypeptide(L)' 'MTWTKVGQGKYRTEYCGHVWLLKATPKDNKPWLLYTEQKATGYRSTRQEIGAHDQAAAMHAADFWLCTSVSYGLAGY' A
#
# COMPACT_ATOMS: atom_id res chain seq x y z
N MET A 1 10.74 5.26 3.59
CA MET A 1 10.23 3.97 3.05
C MET A 1 10.79 3.79 1.65
N THR A 2 11.08 2.57 1.23
CA THR A 2 11.58 2.30 -0.13
C THR A 2 10.60 1.41 -0.85
N TRP A 3 10.09 1.87 -2.00
CA TRP A 3 9.19 1.10 -2.85
C TRP A 3 9.99 0.31 -3.89
N THR A 4 9.94 -1.01 -3.81
CA THR A 4 10.54 -1.93 -4.77
C THR A 4 9.50 -2.33 -5.81
N LYS A 5 9.83 -2.15 -7.10
CA LYS A 5 8.96 -2.59 -8.19
C LYS A 5 8.99 -4.12 -8.27
N VAL A 6 7.82 -4.76 -8.13
CA VAL A 6 7.65 -6.22 -8.21
C VAL A 6 6.96 -6.66 -9.50
N GLY A 7 6.40 -5.71 -10.26
CA GLY A 7 5.80 -5.96 -11.56
C GLY A 7 5.28 -4.67 -12.20
N GLN A 8 4.65 -4.78 -13.37
CA GLN A 8 4.01 -3.64 -14.01
C GLN A 8 2.85 -3.13 -13.13
N GLY A 9 2.89 -1.84 -12.78
CA GLY A 9 1.90 -1.23 -11.88
C GLY A 9 1.85 -1.87 -10.48
N LYS A 10 2.90 -2.57 -10.05
CA LYS A 10 2.96 -3.22 -8.73
C LYS A 10 4.25 -2.84 -8.00
N TYR A 11 4.08 -2.28 -6.81
CA TYR A 11 5.15 -1.87 -5.94
C TYR A 11 4.98 -2.53 -4.57
N ARG A 12 6.09 -2.83 -3.93
CA ARG A 12 6.17 -3.44 -2.61
C ARG A 12 7.00 -2.56 -1.71
N THR A 13 6.57 -2.37 -0.47
CA THR A 13 7.39 -1.78 0.57
C THR A 13 7.23 -2.56 1.87
N GLU A 14 8.20 -2.44 2.76
CA GLU A 14 8.11 -2.97 4.10
C GLU A 14 8.07 -1.81 5.08
N TYR A 15 7.08 -1.81 5.97
CA TYR A 15 6.90 -0.77 6.96
C TYR A 15 6.34 -1.34 8.25
N CYS A 16 6.95 -0.98 9.38
CA CYS A 16 6.58 -1.45 10.72
C CYS A 16 6.44 -2.98 10.84
N GLY A 17 7.30 -3.75 10.16
CA GLY A 17 7.25 -5.22 10.16
C GLY A 17 6.18 -5.85 9.27
N HIS A 18 5.40 -5.02 8.56
CA HIS A 18 4.39 -5.46 7.60
C HIS A 18 4.83 -5.18 6.16
N VAL A 19 4.54 -6.12 5.27
CA VAL A 19 4.74 -5.94 3.84
C VAL A 19 3.49 -5.32 3.25
N TRP A 20 3.67 -4.18 2.59
CA TRP A 20 2.64 -3.44 1.89
C TRP A 20 2.85 -3.54 0.39
N LEU A 21 1.75 -3.74 -0.33
CA LEU A 21 1.70 -3.88 -1.77
C LEU A 21 0.81 -2.78 -2.32
N LEU A 22 1.33 -2.04 -3.29
CA LEU A 22 0.63 -0.99 -4.02
C LEU A 22 0.43 -1.48 -5.45
N LYS A 23 -0.82 -1.65 -5.87
CA LYS A 23 -1.19 -2.18 -7.17
C LYS A 23 -2.07 -1.18 -7.91
N ALA A 24 -1.72 -0.88 -9.16
CA ALA A 24 -2.61 -0.20 -10.09
C ALA A 24 -3.77 -1.14 -10.47
N THR A 25 -5.01 -0.64 -10.39
CA THR A 25 -6.18 -1.35 -10.94
C THR A 25 -6.05 -1.44 -12.46
N PRO A 26 -6.60 -2.50 -13.09
CA PRO A 26 -6.43 -2.76 -14.51
C PRO A 26 -7.07 -1.64 -15.34
N LYS A 27 -6.19 -0.79 -15.87
CA LYS A 27 -6.34 0.27 -16.89
C LYS A 27 -5.25 1.35 -16.75
N ASP A 28 -4.30 1.22 -15.81
CA ASP A 28 -3.26 2.26 -15.55
C ASP A 28 -3.87 3.65 -15.26
N ASN A 29 -5.17 3.69 -14.93
CA ASN A 29 -5.97 4.91 -14.96
C ASN A 29 -6.88 5.03 -13.73
N LYS A 30 -6.37 4.61 -12.57
CA LYS A 30 -6.91 4.90 -11.22
C LYS A 30 -8.06 3.97 -10.77
N PRO A 31 -8.25 3.76 -9.46
CA PRO A 31 -7.39 4.15 -8.32
C PRO A 31 -6.25 3.14 -8.07
N TRP A 32 -5.21 3.55 -7.34
CA TRP A 32 -4.20 2.63 -6.84
C TRP A 32 -4.71 1.95 -5.57
N LEU A 33 -4.48 0.65 -5.44
CA LEU A 33 -4.88 -0.13 -4.29
C LEU A 33 -3.66 -0.46 -3.43
N LEU A 34 -3.63 0.07 -2.21
CA LEU A 34 -2.67 -0.26 -1.18
C LEU A 34 -3.23 -1.37 -0.29
N TYR A 35 -2.48 -2.45 -0.08
CA TYR A 35 -2.92 -3.55 0.77
C TYR A 35 -1.76 -4.26 1.46
N THR A 36 -2.00 -4.85 2.63
CA THR A 36 -1.01 -5.69 3.31
C THR A 36 -0.95 -7.10 2.72
N GLU A 37 0.25 -7.64 2.61
CA GLU A 37 0.46 -9.03 2.25
C GLU A 37 0.01 -9.93 3.42
N GLN A 38 -0.94 -10.82 3.16
CA GLN A 38 -1.50 -11.69 4.18
C GLN A 38 -0.51 -12.81 4.50
N LYS A 39 0.24 -12.69 5.60
CA LYS A 39 1.00 -13.81 6.14
C LYS A 39 0.05 -14.74 6.91
N ALA A 40 -0.41 -15.78 6.22
CA ALA A 40 -1.16 -16.92 6.73
C ALA A 40 -2.55 -16.62 7.37
N THR A 41 -3.41 -17.63 7.33
CA THR A 41 -4.82 -17.66 7.75
C THR A 41 -5.06 -17.01 9.12
N GLY A 42 -5.69 -15.83 9.13
CA GLY A 42 -6.18 -15.17 10.34
C GLY A 42 -6.15 -13.64 10.32
N TYR A 43 -5.26 -13.02 9.53
CA TYR A 43 -5.12 -11.56 9.51
C TYR A 43 -6.12 -10.88 8.58
N ARG A 44 -6.76 -9.81 9.08
CA ARG A 44 -7.65 -8.94 8.32
C ARG A 44 -6.79 -8.13 7.35
N SER A 45 -6.93 -8.40 6.04
CA SER A 45 -6.21 -7.63 5.03
C SER A 45 -6.68 -6.18 5.04
N THR A 46 -5.81 -5.27 5.47
CA THR A 46 -6.09 -3.84 5.36
C THR A 46 -5.94 -3.45 3.90
N ARG A 47 -6.98 -2.84 3.33
CA ARG A 47 -7.02 -2.36 1.96
C ARG A 47 -7.40 -0.89 1.98
N GLN A 48 -6.63 -0.08 1.27
CA GLN A 48 -6.86 1.35 1.13
C GLN A 48 -6.78 1.73 -0.33
N GLU A 49 -7.77 2.47 -0.80
CA GLU A 49 -7.72 3.10 -2.11
C GLU A 49 -6.95 4.42 -2.04
N ILE A 50 -6.02 4.59 -2.96
CA ILE A 50 -5.20 5.78 -3.14
C ILE A 50 -5.66 6.44 -4.44
N GLY A 51 -6.36 7.56 -4.30
CA GLY A 51 -6.93 8.35 -5.40
C GLY A 51 -5.91 9.16 -6.21
N ALA A 52 -4.66 8.70 -6.29
CA ALA A 52 -3.61 9.38 -7.03
C ALA A 52 -3.63 8.99 -8.51
N HIS A 53 -3.24 9.94 -9.36
CA HIS A 53 -3.18 9.75 -10.82
C HIS A 53 -1.82 9.22 -11.27
N ASP A 54 -0.75 9.80 -10.74
CA ASP A 54 0.62 9.42 -11.06
C ASP A 54 1.17 8.39 -10.09
N GLN A 55 2.11 7.57 -10.57
CA GLN A 55 2.81 6.60 -9.73
C GLN A 55 3.51 7.27 -8.54
N ALA A 56 4.24 8.37 -8.79
CA ALA A 56 4.95 9.07 -7.73
C ALA A 56 3.98 9.62 -6.68
N ALA A 57 2.86 10.21 -7.13
CA ALA A 57 1.80 10.68 -6.24
C ALA A 57 1.17 9.53 -5.44
N ALA A 58 0.97 8.36 -6.06
CA ALA A 58 0.43 7.19 -5.39
C ALA A 58 1.38 6.65 -4.30
N MET A 59 2.68 6.63 -4.58
CA MET A 59 3.70 6.25 -3.60
C MET A 59 3.75 7.23 -2.43
N HIS A 60 3.80 8.54 -2.69
CA HIS A 60 3.79 9.55 -1.65
C HIS A 60 2.51 9.53 -0.80
N ALA A 61 1.35 9.36 -1.44
CA ALA A 61 0.07 9.24 -0.73
C ALA A 61 0.00 7.95 0.10
N ALA A 62 0.53 6.82 -0.41
CA ALA A 62 0.67 5.59 0.34
C ALA A 62 1.60 5.76 1.54
N ASP A 63 2.77 6.40 1.38
CA ASP A 63 3.70 6.69 2.47
C ASP A 63 3.03 7.54 3.56
N PHE A 64 2.31 8.60 3.16
CA PHE A 64 1.58 9.45 4.09
C PHE A 64 0.50 8.66 4.85
N TRP A 65 -0.29 7.86 4.15
CA TRP A 65 -1.32 7.03 4.78
C TRP A 65 -0.71 6.00 5.73
N LEU A 66 0.42 5.38 5.38
CA LEU A 66 1.12 4.42 6.24
C LEU A 66 1.63 5.06 7.53
N CYS A 67 2.31 6.21 7.41
CA CYS A 67 2.75 6.98 8.58
C CYS A 67 1.55 7.34 9.47
N THR A 68 0.45 7.78 8.86
CA THR A 68 -0.77 8.17 9.57
C THR A 68 -1.41 6.97 10.28
N SER A 69 -1.63 5.87 9.57
CA SER A 69 -2.26 4.65 10.12
C SER A 69 -1.50 4.03 11.28
N VAL A 70 -0.17 4.11 11.29
CA VAL A 70 0.65 3.66 12.42
C VAL A 70 0.50 4.60 13.62
N SER A 71 0.52 5.92 13.41
CA SER A 71 0.30 6.88 14.50
C SER A 71 -1.07 6.76 15.15
N TYR A 72 -2.10 6.35 14.40
CA TYR A 72 -3.45 6.12 14.92
C TYR A 72 -3.71 4.69 15.44
N GLY A 73 -2.70 3.81 15.47
CA GLY A 73 -2.86 2.43 15.95
C GLY A 73 -3.73 1.53 15.06
N LEU A 74 -4.13 2.01 13.87
CA LEU A 74 -4.96 1.26 12.92
C LEU A 74 -4.18 0.14 12.20
N ALA A 75 -2.86 0.19 12.25
CA ALA A 75 -1.97 -0.85 11.72
C ALA A 75 -1.58 -1.94 12.74
N GLY A 76 -2.02 -1.81 14.01
CA GLY A 76 -1.66 -2.73 15.08
C GLY A 76 -2.88 -3.29 15.80
N TYR A 77 -3.54 -4.28 15.20
CA TYR A 77 -4.44 -5.24 15.87
C TYR A 77 -4.41 -6.59 15.14
#